data_AF-A0A9W3TJF9-F1
#
_entry.id   AF-A0A9W3TJF9-F1
#
_cell.length_a   1.000
_cell.length_b   1.000
_cell.length_c   1.000
_cell.angle_alpha   90.00
_cell.angle_beta   90.00
_cell.angle_gamma   90.00
#
_symmetry.space_group_name_H-M   'P 1'
#
loop_
_entity.id
_entity.type
_entity.pdbx_description
1 polymer ?
#
loop_
_entity_poly.entity_id
_entity_poly.type
_entity_poly.pdbx_seq_one_letter_code
_entity_poly.pdbx_strand_id
1 'polypeptide(L)'
;MHKILLERLREIINSNAITTAYIDLRAIQKLILNVQKSKEFKSTHVYSLLKDMCLIIDEVIDAFFKDSINVDERISKIRNHVHLYGKKRGQNQKIYRKILDYHIEAYGDDVNNIGFYLNSDGEVVGSTLYAAYILLDTKNLPFPMIEKSTHVAERNFSFAKYIGELSSTLANAIEKELVLQVQVTENIGAIEEIYNEEIYGCKDINHKDLFVLESDVANTFIFRLILSLQEISDVIWLRDRYIERLNQVAFLDLYIMLKLTTLKTDEIMDNLLNIKQHSKELFYEWNNERNGEIESLLKKI
;
A
#
# COMPACT_ATOMS: atom_id res chain seq x y z
N MET A 1 31.01 -13.49 -4.03
CA MET A 1 29.63 -13.01 -4.25
C MET A 1 28.66 -14.19 -4.33
N HIS A 2 28.70 -15.02 -5.38
CA HIS A 2 27.87 -16.23 -5.48
C HIS A 2 28.04 -17.22 -4.28
N LYS A 3 29.27 -17.39 -3.80
CA LYS A 3 29.63 -18.36 -2.76
C LYS A 3 29.04 -18.08 -1.37
N ILE A 4 28.88 -16.80 -1.00
CA ILE A 4 28.34 -16.38 0.31
C ILE A 4 26.80 -16.45 0.30
N LEU A 5 26.19 -16.10 -0.84
CA LEU A 5 24.76 -16.30 -1.12
C LEU A 5 24.41 -17.80 -1.06
N LEU A 6 25.27 -18.65 -1.62
CA LEU A 6 25.17 -20.11 -1.61
C LEU A 6 25.25 -20.73 -0.19
N GLU A 7 26.09 -20.20 0.70
CA GLU A 7 26.23 -20.74 2.05
C GLU A 7 25.04 -20.34 2.95
N ARG A 8 24.55 -19.09 2.85
CA ARG A 8 23.37 -18.64 3.61
C ARG A 8 22.07 -19.30 3.17
N LEU A 9 21.85 -19.50 1.86
CA LEU A 9 20.64 -20.16 1.37
C LEU A 9 20.61 -21.66 1.70
N ARG A 10 21.78 -22.31 1.86
CA ARG A 10 21.88 -23.73 2.26
C ARG A 10 21.59 -23.96 3.74
N GLU A 11 21.86 -22.99 4.61
CA GLU A 11 21.60 -23.08 6.04
C GLU A 11 20.14 -22.74 6.42
N ILE A 12 19.42 -21.97 5.59
CA ILE A 12 18.04 -21.48 5.85
C ILE A 12 17.01 -22.22 4.97
N ILE A 13 17.15 -23.53 4.77
CA ILE A 13 16.10 -24.31 4.10
C ILE A 13 15.09 -24.75 5.16
N ASN A 14 14.27 -23.80 5.60
CA ASN A 14 12.92 -24.13 6.00
C ASN A 14 12.10 -24.08 4.70
N SER A 15 11.96 -25.22 4.02
CA SER A 15 11.45 -25.35 2.64
C SER A 15 10.16 -24.55 2.39
N ASN A 16 9.35 -24.38 3.42
CA ASN A 16 8.09 -23.64 3.35
C ASN A 16 8.28 -22.12 3.23
N ALA A 17 9.22 -21.52 3.97
CA ALA A 17 9.41 -20.07 3.99
C ALA A 17 9.93 -19.54 2.65
N ILE A 18 10.90 -20.23 2.05
CA ILE A 18 11.42 -19.88 0.72
C ILE A 18 10.39 -20.11 -0.38
N THR A 19 9.54 -21.14 -0.25
CA THR A 19 8.42 -21.38 -1.16
C THR A 19 7.37 -20.26 -1.04
N THR A 20 7.03 -19.84 0.18
CA THR A 20 6.15 -18.70 0.42
C THR A 20 6.70 -17.43 -0.22
N ALA A 21 7.99 -17.12 -0.02
CA ALA A 21 8.64 -15.98 -0.64
C ALA A 21 8.58 -16.04 -2.18
N TYR A 22 8.81 -17.21 -2.76
CA TYR A 22 8.66 -17.40 -4.20
C TYR A 22 7.22 -17.12 -4.67
N ILE A 23 6.22 -17.71 -4.01
CA ILE A 23 4.80 -17.51 -4.35
C ILE A 23 4.42 -16.03 -4.21
N ASP A 24 4.80 -15.37 -3.11
CA ASP A 24 4.59 -13.93 -2.88
C ASP A 24 5.10 -13.10 -4.07
N LEU A 25 6.35 -13.33 -4.49
CA LEU A 25 6.97 -12.59 -5.59
C LEU A 25 6.31 -12.86 -6.96
N ARG A 26 5.90 -14.11 -7.23
CA ARG A 26 5.23 -14.48 -8.48
C ARG A 26 3.81 -13.92 -8.54
N ALA A 27 3.12 -13.89 -7.41
CA ALA A 27 1.78 -13.35 -7.33
C ALA A 27 1.78 -11.81 -7.48
N ILE A 28 2.79 -11.11 -6.94
CA ILE A 28 3.04 -9.68 -7.21
C ILE A 28 3.25 -9.42 -8.71
N GLN A 29 4.11 -10.21 -9.37
CA GLN A 29 4.35 -10.07 -10.82
C GLN A 29 3.05 -10.20 -11.62
N LYS A 30 2.27 -11.24 -11.32
CA LYS A 30 1.00 -11.49 -12.00
C LYS A 30 0.02 -10.34 -11.83
N LEU A 31 -0.16 -9.89 -10.59
CA LEU A 31 -1.05 -8.77 -10.26
C LEU A 31 -0.67 -7.53 -11.08
N ILE A 32 0.60 -7.11 -11.02
CA ILE A 32 1.09 -5.93 -11.76
C ILE A 32 0.82 -6.07 -13.26
N LEU A 33 1.18 -7.21 -13.85
CA LEU A 33 1.01 -7.46 -15.30
C LEU A 33 -0.46 -7.44 -15.72
N ASN A 34 -1.35 -7.96 -14.89
CA ASN A 34 -2.78 -7.92 -15.14
C ASN A 34 -3.35 -6.49 -15.03
N VAL A 35 -2.94 -5.68 -14.05
CA VAL A 35 -3.60 -4.38 -13.79
C VAL A 35 -2.90 -3.18 -14.44
N GLN A 36 -1.74 -3.37 -15.08
CA GLN A 36 -0.92 -2.28 -15.63
C GLN A 36 -1.61 -1.40 -16.69
N LYS A 37 -2.79 -1.79 -17.22
CA LYS A 37 -3.57 -0.98 -18.16
C LYS A 37 -4.87 -0.42 -17.59
N SER A 38 -5.19 -0.72 -16.33
CA SER A 38 -6.32 -0.12 -15.63
C SER A 38 -6.01 1.34 -15.24
N LYS A 39 -6.87 2.28 -15.65
CA LYS A 39 -6.74 3.71 -15.27
C LYS A 39 -7.09 3.94 -13.80
N GLU A 40 -8.17 3.32 -13.30
CA GLU A 40 -8.57 3.36 -11.89
C GLU A 40 -7.43 2.90 -10.96
N PHE A 41 -6.75 1.80 -11.31
CA PHE A 41 -5.62 1.29 -10.54
C PHE A 41 -4.51 2.35 -10.44
N LYS A 42 -4.12 2.92 -11.58
CA LYS A 42 -3.04 3.91 -11.67
C LYS A 42 -3.34 5.22 -10.93
N SER A 43 -4.61 5.62 -10.84
CA SER A 43 -4.97 6.88 -10.20
C SER A 43 -4.95 6.79 -8.68
N THR A 44 -5.43 5.67 -8.11
CA THR A 44 -5.78 5.61 -6.68
C THR A 44 -5.15 4.41 -5.98
N HIS A 45 -5.44 3.20 -6.44
CA HIS A 45 -5.11 1.95 -5.73
C HIS A 45 -3.63 1.59 -5.78
N VAL A 46 -2.90 2.10 -6.76
CA VAL A 46 -1.47 1.83 -6.94
C VAL A 46 -0.66 2.16 -5.69
N TYR A 47 -0.94 3.24 -4.97
CA TYR A 47 -0.10 3.67 -3.84
C TYR A 47 -0.15 2.69 -2.67
N SER A 48 -1.36 2.24 -2.34
CA SER A 48 -1.61 1.30 -1.26
C SER A 48 -1.08 -0.10 -1.59
N LEU A 49 -1.32 -0.56 -2.82
CA LEU A 49 -0.79 -1.84 -3.28
C LEU A 49 0.74 -1.82 -3.40
N LEU A 50 1.31 -0.71 -3.85
CA LEU A 50 2.77 -0.52 -3.90
C LEU A 50 3.39 -0.55 -2.50
N LYS A 51 2.73 0.03 -1.49
CA LYS A 51 3.14 -0.08 -0.08
C LYS A 51 3.21 -1.55 0.34
N ASP A 52 2.14 -2.32 0.15
CA ASP A 52 2.11 -3.74 0.53
C ASP A 52 3.18 -4.56 -0.21
N MET A 53 3.36 -4.31 -1.52
CA MET A 53 4.42 -4.96 -2.31
C MET A 53 5.81 -4.62 -1.79
N CYS A 54 6.06 -3.36 -1.41
CA CYS A 54 7.34 -2.95 -0.81
C CYS A 54 7.59 -3.68 0.51
N LEU A 55 6.57 -3.84 1.36
CA LEU A 55 6.69 -4.59 2.62
C LEU A 55 7.05 -6.06 2.39
N ILE A 56 6.34 -6.73 1.47
CA ILE A 56 6.60 -8.13 1.12
C ILE A 56 8.02 -8.29 0.56
N ILE A 57 8.43 -7.40 -0.36
CA ILE A 57 9.76 -7.45 -0.97
C ILE A 57 10.85 -7.20 0.09
N ASP A 58 10.69 -6.21 0.96
CA ASP A 58 11.61 -5.93 2.06
C ASP A 58 11.79 -7.15 2.98
N GLU A 59 10.69 -7.82 3.35
CA GLU A 59 10.72 -9.04 4.15
C GLU A 59 11.49 -10.19 3.47
N VAL A 60 11.23 -10.42 2.18
CA VAL A 60 11.96 -11.44 1.40
C VAL A 60 13.45 -11.12 1.33
N ILE A 61 13.81 -9.85 1.14
CA ILE A 61 15.21 -9.42 1.08
C ILE A 61 15.88 -9.62 2.43
N ASP A 62 15.28 -9.15 3.50
CA ASP A 62 15.81 -9.28 4.86
C ASP A 62 16.00 -10.75 5.25
N ALA A 63 15.10 -11.64 4.81
CA ALA A 63 15.16 -13.07 5.12
C ALA A 63 16.19 -13.85 4.28
N PHE A 64 16.28 -13.59 2.97
CA PHE A 64 17.02 -14.47 2.04
C PHE A 64 18.16 -13.79 1.27
N PHE A 65 18.13 -12.46 1.14
CA PHE A 65 19.07 -11.71 0.28
C PHE A 65 19.80 -10.58 1.02
N LYS A 66 19.77 -10.59 2.36
CA LYS A 66 20.37 -9.55 3.18
C LYS A 66 21.84 -9.35 2.83
N ASP A 67 22.22 -8.09 2.66
CA ASP A 67 23.56 -7.63 2.25
C ASP A 67 24.01 -8.10 0.85
N SER A 68 23.17 -8.83 0.12
CA SER A 68 23.51 -9.46 -1.16
C SER A 68 23.04 -8.67 -2.37
N ILE A 69 22.06 -7.79 -2.17
CA ILE A 69 21.50 -6.93 -3.21
C ILE A 69 21.43 -5.48 -2.70
N ASN A 70 21.68 -4.53 -3.59
CA ASN A 70 21.42 -3.12 -3.31
C ASN A 70 20.02 -2.78 -3.83
N VAL A 71 19.21 -2.19 -2.96
CA VAL A 71 17.78 -1.97 -3.19
C VAL A 71 17.52 -0.48 -3.06
N ASP A 72 16.58 0.01 -3.86
CA ASP A 72 16.21 1.41 -3.82
C ASP A 72 15.73 1.82 -2.41
N GLU A 73 16.32 2.91 -1.89
CA GLU A 73 16.04 3.42 -0.54
C GLU A 73 14.55 3.67 -0.29
N ARG A 74 13.77 3.93 -1.35
CA ARG A 74 12.32 4.17 -1.28
C ARG A 74 11.57 2.99 -0.66
N ILE A 75 11.99 1.74 -0.89
CA ILE A 75 11.36 0.56 -0.29
C ILE A 75 11.45 0.64 1.23
N SER A 76 12.67 0.87 1.75
CA SER A 76 12.91 0.99 3.19
C SER A 76 12.21 2.21 3.80
N LYS A 77 12.12 3.33 3.07
CA LYS A 77 11.41 4.54 3.52
C LYS A 77 9.92 4.28 3.68
N ILE A 78 9.27 3.74 2.65
CA ILE A 78 7.84 3.36 2.67
C ILE A 78 7.57 2.41 3.84
N ARG A 79 8.40 1.36 4.00
CA ARG A 79 8.30 0.41 5.13
C ARG A 79 8.43 1.10 6.49
N ASN A 80 9.36 2.05 6.62
CA ASN A 80 9.55 2.79 7.86
C ASN A 80 8.36 3.70 8.18
N HIS A 81 7.73 4.37 7.20
CA HIS A 81 6.57 5.22 7.47
C HIS A 81 5.39 4.42 8.01
N VAL A 82 5.12 3.25 7.42
CA VAL A 82 4.11 2.30 7.92
C VAL A 82 4.43 1.90 9.37
N HIS A 83 5.68 1.57 9.66
CA HIS A 83 6.10 1.17 11.00
C HIS A 83 6.03 2.29 12.06
N LEU A 84 6.36 3.52 11.67
CA LEU A 84 6.42 4.68 12.58
C LEU A 84 5.01 5.10 13.05
N TYR A 85 3.97 4.85 12.26
CA TYR A 85 2.57 5.08 12.65
C TYR A 85 2.07 4.10 13.73
N GLY A 86 2.67 2.92 13.88
CA GLY A 86 2.16 1.88 14.77
C GLY A 86 2.64 1.95 16.23
N LYS A 87 3.78 2.59 16.53
CA LYS A 87 4.55 2.21 17.74
C LYS A 87 4.85 3.28 18.79
N LYS A 88 4.59 4.59 18.57
CA LYS A 88 5.04 5.63 19.52
C LYS A 88 4.05 6.79 19.71
N ARG A 89 3.76 7.11 20.99
CA ARG A 89 2.96 8.27 21.41
C ARG A 89 3.54 9.56 20.79
N GLY A 90 2.69 10.33 20.12
CA GLY A 90 3.06 11.62 19.50
C GLY A 90 3.69 11.54 18.11
N GLN A 91 4.00 10.36 17.58
CA GLN A 91 4.44 10.24 16.17
C GLN A 91 3.29 10.42 15.19
N ASN A 92 2.09 9.99 15.57
CA ASN A 92 0.87 10.15 14.75
C ASN A 92 0.61 11.60 14.36
N GLN A 93 0.67 12.51 15.35
CA GLN A 93 0.46 13.94 15.14
C GLN A 93 1.58 14.54 14.28
N LYS A 94 2.83 14.10 14.49
CA LYS A 94 3.97 14.58 13.69
C LYS A 94 3.81 14.22 12.22
N ILE A 95 3.39 13.00 11.91
CA ILE A 95 3.26 12.59 10.51
C ILE A 95 2.04 13.26 9.86
N TYR A 96 0.90 13.32 10.57
CA TYR A 96 -0.25 14.12 10.09
C TYR A 96 0.17 15.55 9.73
N ARG A 97 0.87 16.25 10.64
CA ARG A 97 1.34 17.63 10.40
C ARG A 97 2.27 17.70 9.20
N LYS A 98 3.27 16.81 9.09
CA LYS A 98 4.14 16.76 7.91
C LYS A 98 3.37 16.62 6.60
N ILE A 99 2.31 15.80 6.58
CA ILE A 99 1.48 15.60 5.40
C ILE A 99 0.64 16.85 5.10
N LEU A 100 0.06 17.47 6.13
CA LEU A 100 -0.69 18.70 5.96
C LEU A 100 0.21 19.85 5.47
N ASP A 101 1.37 20.04 6.11
CA ASP A 101 2.36 21.04 5.74
C ASP A 101 2.78 20.85 4.28
N TYR A 102 3.05 19.60 3.86
CA TYR A 102 3.30 19.28 2.46
C TYR A 102 2.14 19.73 1.54
N HIS A 103 0.88 19.43 1.88
CA HIS A 103 -0.25 19.84 1.05
C HIS A 103 -0.38 21.36 0.93
N ILE A 104 -0.16 22.07 2.04
CA ILE A 104 -0.16 23.54 2.05
C ILE A 104 0.99 24.08 1.19
N GLU A 105 2.20 23.53 1.33
CA GLU A 105 3.38 23.97 0.57
C GLU A 105 3.29 23.63 -0.92
N ALA A 106 2.76 22.46 -1.27
CA ALA A 106 2.74 21.96 -2.64
C ALA A 106 1.60 22.54 -3.49
N TYR A 107 0.51 22.98 -2.86
CA TYR A 107 -0.69 23.45 -3.55
C TYR A 107 -1.15 24.86 -3.12
N GLY A 108 -0.82 25.33 -1.92
CA GLY A 108 -1.27 26.61 -1.37
C GLY A 108 -2.22 26.46 -0.19
N ASP A 109 -2.23 27.48 0.68
CA ASP A 109 -3.07 27.56 1.90
C ASP A 109 -4.50 28.10 1.61
N ASP A 110 -4.64 28.88 0.54
CA ASP A 110 -5.86 29.57 0.12
C ASP A 110 -6.63 28.83 -0.99
N VAL A 111 -6.23 27.60 -1.31
CA VAL A 111 -6.86 26.76 -2.34
C VAL A 111 -7.38 25.45 -1.79
N ASN A 112 -8.20 24.75 -2.58
CA ASN A 112 -8.57 23.37 -2.29
C ASN A 112 -7.36 22.47 -2.55
N ASN A 113 -6.67 22.10 -1.48
CA ASN A 113 -5.35 21.45 -1.52
C ASN A 113 -5.38 19.96 -1.18
N ILE A 114 -6.55 19.39 -0.87
CA ILE A 114 -6.73 17.96 -0.61
C ILE A 114 -7.74 17.39 -1.62
N GLY A 115 -7.29 16.42 -2.42
CA GLY A 115 -8.13 15.75 -3.40
C GLY A 115 -8.72 14.44 -2.87
N PHE A 116 -9.96 14.16 -3.26
CA PHE A 116 -10.67 12.91 -3.04
C PHE A 116 -11.10 12.29 -4.37
N TYR A 117 -10.88 10.99 -4.50
CA TYR A 117 -11.32 10.18 -5.64
C TYR A 117 -12.70 9.59 -5.34
N LEU A 118 -13.61 9.68 -6.31
CA LEU A 118 -15.01 9.29 -6.19
C LEU A 118 -15.36 8.21 -7.21
N ASN A 119 -16.04 7.15 -6.78
CA ASN A 119 -16.62 6.15 -7.68
C ASN A 119 -17.84 6.70 -8.45
N SER A 120 -18.42 5.86 -9.31
CA SER A 120 -19.61 6.20 -10.09
C SER A 120 -20.82 6.60 -9.25
N ASP A 121 -20.91 6.10 -8.01
CA ASP A 121 -21.99 6.37 -7.07
C ASP A 121 -21.72 7.62 -6.22
N GLY A 122 -20.57 8.29 -6.42
CA GLY A 122 -20.16 9.48 -5.68
C GLY A 122 -19.54 9.20 -4.32
N GLU A 123 -19.22 7.93 -4.01
CA GLU A 123 -18.57 7.52 -2.77
C GLU A 123 -17.06 7.72 -2.85
N VAL A 124 -16.45 8.11 -1.73
CA VAL A 124 -15.01 8.31 -1.62
C VAL A 124 -14.29 6.97 -1.62
N VAL A 125 -13.36 6.79 -2.55
CA VAL A 125 -12.53 5.57 -2.70
C VAL A 125 -11.04 5.80 -2.47
N GLY A 126 -10.63 7.04 -2.26
CA GLY A 126 -9.24 7.38 -1.91
C GLY A 126 -9.00 8.87 -1.79
N SER A 127 -7.79 9.23 -1.37
CA SER A 127 -7.39 10.62 -1.17
C SER A 127 -5.91 10.85 -1.52
N THR A 128 -5.60 12.07 -1.93
CA THR A 128 -4.21 12.53 -2.07
C THR A 128 -3.44 12.47 -0.75
N LEU A 129 -4.14 12.52 0.40
CA LEU A 129 -3.52 12.34 1.72
C LEU A 129 -2.83 10.98 1.87
N TYR A 130 -3.42 9.92 1.32
CA TYR A 130 -2.83 8.58 1.37
C TYR A 130 -1.62 8.49 0.44
N ALA A 131 -1.71 9.04 -0.77
CA ALA A 131 -0.57 9.09 -1.69
C ALA A 131 0.61 9.87 -1.06
N ALA A 132 0.32 11.00 -0.41
CA ALA A 132 1.32 11.77 0.32
C ALA A 132 1.91 10.99 1.49
N TYR A 133 1.06 10.26 2.22
CA TYR A 133 1.48 9.41 3.33
C TYR A 133 2.49 8.35 2.91
N ILE A 134 2.22 7.61 1.82
CA ILE A 134 3.12 6.57 1.32
C ILE A 134 4.41 7.16 0.76
N LEU A 135 4.31 8.28 0.03
CA LEU A 135 5.45 8.86 -0.66
C LEU A 135 6.24 9.87 0.18
N LEU A 136 5.85 10.13 1.42
CA LEU A 136 6.53 11.06 2.31
C LEU A 136 8.03 10.78 2.37
N ASP A 137 8.87 11.82 2.42
CA ASP A 137 10.35 11.70 2.44
C ASP A 137 10.97 10.90 1.25
N THR A 138 10.18 10.54 0.23
CA THR A 138 10.65 9.93 -1.02
C THR A 138 10.79 11.00 -2.10
N LYS A 139 11.66 10.75 -3.08
CA LYS A 139 11.76 11.60 -4.27
C LYS A 139 10.53 11.53 -5.17
N ASN A 140 9.59 10.63 -4.90
CA ASN A 140 8.40 10.39 -5.70
C ASN A 140 7.24 11.33 -5.36
N LEU A 141 7.22 11.88 -4.14
CA LEU A 141 6.19 12.81 -3.69
C LEU A 141 6.15 14.03 -4.62
N PRO A 142 5.02 14.30 -5.30
CA PRO A 142 4.95 15.37 -6.30
C PRO A 142 4.90 16.76 -5.66
N PHE A 143 5.50 17.76 -6.31
CA PHE A 143 5.28 19.16 -5.97
C PHE A 143 4.66 19.89 -7.18
N PRO A 144 3.33 19.89 -7.35
CA PRO A 144 2.68 20.33 -8.59
C PRO A 144 2.91 21.80 -8.95
N MET A 145 3.16 22.67 -7.98
CA MET A 145 3.55 24.06 -8.23
C MET A 145 4.93 24.21 -8.89
N ILE A 146 5.79 23.19 -8.79
CA ILE A 146 7.19 23.23 -9.22
C ILE A 146 7.42 22.23 -10.37
N GLU A 147 6.72 21.11 -10.36
CA GLU A 147 6.95 19.96 -11.24
C GLU A 147 5.83 19.80 -12.27
N LYS A 148 6.22 19.51 -13.52
CA LYS A 148 5.25 19.12 -14.56
C LYS A 148 4.66 17.75 -14.24
N SER A 149 3.35 17.61 -14.43
CA SER A 149 2.60 16.37 -14.19
C SER A 149 3.16 15.16 -14.95
N THR A 150 3.72 15.37 -16.15
CA THR A 150 4.37 14.31 -16.95
C THR A 150 5.58 13.71 -16.24
N HIS A 151 6.44 14.54 -15.64
CA HIS A 151 7.61 14.06 -14.91
C HIS A 151 7.23 13.28 -13.64
N VAL A 152 6.20 13.75 -12.94
CA VAL A 152 5.63 13.05 -11.77
C VAL A 152 5.14 11.66 -12.18
N ALA A 153 4.35 11.59 -13.26
CA ALA A 153 3.82 10.33 -13.76
C ALA A 153 4.93 9.36 -14.19
N GLU A 154 5.95 9.83 -14.92
CA GLU A 154 7.11 9.04 -15.33
C GLU A 154 7.90 8.50 -14.13
N ARG A 155 8.13 9.33 -13.10
CA ARG A 155 8.85 8.95 -11.89
C ARG A 155 8.09 7.90 -11.07
N ASN A 156 6.78 8.04 -10.93
CA ASN A 156 5.93 7.06 -10.24
C ASN A 156 5.84 5.75 -11.02
N PHE A 157 5.67 5.84 -12.34
CA PHE A 157 5.70 4.67 -13.22
C PHE A 157 7.03 3.93 -13.15
N SER A 158 8.16 4.65 -13.20
CA SER A 158 9.50 4.07 -13.10
C SER A 158 9.69 3.32 -11.78
N PHE A 159 9.17 3.84 -10.68
CA PHE A 159 9.25 3.17 -9.39
C PHE A 159 8.40 1.89 -9.34
N ALA A 160 7.14 1.95 -9.79
CA ALA A 160 6.29 0.77 -9.89
C ALA A 160 6.91 -0.31 -10.80
N LYS A 161 7.51 0.11 -11.92
CA LYS A 161 8.24 -0.78 -12.83
C LYS A 161 9.43 -1.45 -12.15
N TYR A 162 10.22 -0.68 -11.39
CA TYR A 162 11.34 -1.21 -10.61
C TYR A 162 10.88 -2.29 -9.62
N ILE A 163 9.76 -2.08 -8.92
CA ILE A 163 9.18 -3.08 -8.01
C ILE A 163 8.82 -4.37 -8.76
N GLY A 164 8.19 -4.26 -9.94
CA GLY A 164 7.92 -5.40 -10.80
C GLY A 164 9.18 -6.15 -11.23
N GLU A 165 10.19 -5.43 -11.74
CA GLU A 165 11.47 -6.00 -12.18
C GLU A 165 12.25 -6.65 -11.02
N LEU A 166 12.25 -6.03 -9.84
CA LEU A 166 12.88 -6.55 -8.63
C LEU A 166 12.19 -7.85 -8.19
N SER A 167 10.85 -7.87 -8.16
CA SER A 167 10.12 -9.09 -7.80
C SER A 167 10.43 -10.27 -8.73
N SER A 168 10.56 -10.01 -10.04
CA SER A 168 10.99 -11.00 -11.03
C SER A 168 12.42 -11.48 -10.79
N THR A 169 13.34 -10.53 -10.54
CA THR A 169 14.75 -10.85 -10.28
C THR A 169 14.91 -11.75 -9.04
N LEU A 170 14.22 -11.41 -7.95
CA LEU A 170 14.23 -12.20 -6.72
C LEU A 170 13.60 -13.58 -6.93
N ALA A 171 12.46 -13.65 -7.61
CA ALA A 171 11.78 -14.93 -7.85
C ALA A 171 12.64 -15.88 -8.68
N ASN A 172 13.30 -15.37 -9.73
CA ASN A 172 14.21 -16.15 -10.56
C ASN A 172 15.45 -16.61 -9.78
N ALA A 173 15.93 -15.81 -8.82
CA ALA A 173 17.04 -16.21 -7.95
C ALA A 173 16.62 -17.36 -7.02
N ILE A 174 15.42 -17.29 -6.43
CA ILE A 174 14.86 -18.37 -5.61
C ILE A 174 14.60 -19.62 -6.47
N GLU A 175 13.98 -19.47 -7.64
CA GLU A 175 13.65 -20.59 -8.54
C GLU A 175 14.88 -21.39 -8.94
N LYS A 176 16.00 -20.73 -9.26
CA LYS A 176 17.28 -21.42 -9.57
C LYS A 176 17.74 -22.32 -8.44
N GLU A 177 17.51 -21.93 -7.19
CA GLU A 177 17.89 -22.70 -6.01
C GLU A 177 16.85 -23.79 -5.69
N LEU A 178 15.56 -23.50 -5.91
CA LEU A 178 14.47 -24.46 -5.76
C LEU A 178 14.54 -25.58 -6.81
N VAL A 179 14.80 -25.29 -8.09
CA VAL A 179 14.92 -26.30 -9.16
C VAL A 179 16.05 -27.30 -8.89
N LEU A 180 17.05 -26.93 -8.09
CA LEU A 180 18.10 -27.84 -7.62
C LEU A 180 17.62 -28.80 -6.50
N GLN A 181 16.44 -28.59 -5.92
CA GLN A 181 15.93 -29.33 -4.75
C GLN A 181 14.50 -29.88 -4.88
N VAL A 182 13.57 -29.17 -5.55
CA VAL A 182 12.15 -29.52 -5.76
C VAL A 182 11.66 -28.83 -7.04
N GLN A 183 10.97 -29.54 -7.95
CA GLN A 183 10.31 -28.94 -9.12
C GLN A 183 9.09 -28.09 -8.70
N VAL A 184 9.32 -26.88 -8.21
CA VAL A 184 8.26 -25.88 -7.98
C VAL A 184 8.13 -25.01 -9.23
N THR A 185 7.65 -25.59 -10.32
CA THR A 185 7.19 -24.80 -11.48
C THR A 185 5.71 -24.53 -11.34
N GLU A 186 5.35 -23.57 -10.47
CA GLU A 186 4.04 -22.94 -10.60
C GLU A 186 4.07 -22.01 -11.82
N ASN A 187 3.31 -22.39 -12.85
CA ASN A 187 3.07 -21.54 -13.99
C ASN A 187 2.31 -20.30 -13.49
N ILE A 188 2.73 -19.10 -13.89
CA ILE A 188 2.04 -17.84 -13.51
C ILE A 188 0.54 -17.87 -13.91
N GLY A 189 0.18 -18.77 -14.84
CA GLY A 189 -1.12 -18.77 -15.49
C GLY A 189 -1.13 -17.75 -16.61
N ALA A 190 -2.26 -17.64 -17.32
CA ALA A 190 -2.40 -16.64 -18.37
C ALA A 190 -2.36 -15.22 -17.76
N ILE A 191 -1.65 -14.31 -18.44
CA ILE A 191 -1.78 -12.86 -18.23
C ILE A 191 -2.97 -12.42 -19.07
N GLU A 192 -3.98 -11.83 -18.43
CA GLU A 192 -5.25 -11.49 -19.09
C GLU A 192 -5.37 -10.01 -19.43
N GLU A 193 -4.54 -9.15 -18.84
CA GLU A 193 -4.61 -7.68 -18.95
C GLU A 193 -6.01 -7.12 -18.69
N ILE A 194 -6.27 -6.67 -17.47
CA ILE A 194 -7.51 -6.01 -17.09
C ILE A 194 -7.50 -4.57 -17.62
N TYR A 195 -8.38 -4.33 -18.58
CA TYR A 195 -8.63 -3.00 -19.13
C TYR A 195 -9.77 -2.33 -18.35
N ASN A 196 -9.52 -1.12 -17.85
CA ASN A 196 -10.56 -0.21 -17.42
C ASN A 196 -10.23 1.21 -17.91
N GLU A 197 -11.12 1.78 -18.73
CA GLU A 197 -11.02 3.17 -19.19
C GLU A 197 -11.73 4.17 -18.28
N GLU A 198 -12.58 3.70 -17.36
CA GLU A 198 -13.23 4.53 -16.35
C GLU A 198 -12.16 5.20 -15.48
N ILE A 199 -12.44 6.45 -15.13
CA ILE A 199 -11.59 7.29 -14.30
C ILE A 199 -12.46 7.75 -13.14
N TYR A 200 -11.94 7.67 -11.92
CA TYR A 200 -12.63 8.20 -10.77
C TYR A 200 -12.93 9.70 -10.92
N GLY A 201 -14.12 10.10 -10.47
CA GLY A 201 -14.41 11.51 -10.24
C GLY A 201 -13.43 12.08 -9.22
N CYS A 202 -13.17 13.39 -9.28
CA CYS A 202 -12.27 14.05 -8.34
C CYS A 202 -12.99 15.23 -7.70
N LYS A 203 -12.83 15.39 -6.39
CA LYS A 203 -13.30 16.54 -5.64
C LYS A 203 -12.20 17.04 -4.72
N ASP A 204 -11.82 18.30 -4.89
CA ASP A 204 -10.85 18.96 -4.05
C ASP A 204 -11.55 19.76 -2.95
N ILE A 205 -11.00 19.72 -1.74
CA ILE A 205 -11.46 20.49 -0.58
C ILE A 205 -10.30 21.23 0.06
N ASN A 206 -10.59 22.35 0.72
CA ASN A 206 -9.59 23.06 1.50
C ASN A 206 -9.33 22.31 2.81
N HIS A 207 -8.07 22.16 3.20
CA HIS A 207 -7.69 21.54 4.46
C HIS A 207 -8.35 22.15 5.69
N LYS A 208 -8.67 23.46 5.69
CA LYS A 208 -9.38 24.16 6.79
C LYS A 208 -10.84 23.73 6.92
N ASP A 209 -11.44 23.21 5.85
CA ASP A 209 -12.79 22.65 5.88
C ASP A 209 -12.79 21.19 6.37
N LEU A 210 -11.68 20.46 6.14
CA LEU A 210 -11.53 19.06 6.55
C LEU A 210 -11.05 18.91 7.99
N PHE A 211 -10.12 19.76 8.43
CA PHE A 211 -9.41 19.63 9.69
C PHE A 211 -9.78 20.74 10.68
N VAL A 212 -9.81 20.38 11.97
CA VAL A 212 -10.08 21.26 13.11
C VAL A 212 -8.80 22.00 13.50
N LEU A 213 -8.79 23.33 13.33
CA LEU A 213 -7.60 24.18 13.55
C LEU A 213 -6.93 23.99 14.93
N GLU A 214 -7.71 23.76 15.98
CA GLU A 214 -7.22 23.73 17.37
C GLU A 214 -6.99 22.34 17.94
N SER A 215 -7.11 21.26 17.14
CA SER A 215 -7.03 19.90 17.67
C SER A 215 -6.30 18.92 16.75
N ASP A 216 -5.00 18.72 16.99
CA ASP A 216 -4.24 17.64 16.33
C ASP A 216 -4.78 16.25 16.65
N VAL A 217 -5.42 16.08 17.82
CA VAL A 217 -6.03 14.82 18.21
C VAL A 217 -7.22 14.51 17.31
N ALA A 218 -8.08 15.50 17.04
CA ALA A 218 -9.18 15.39 16.09
C ALA A 218 -8.68 15.20 14.66
N ASN A 219 -7.65 15.93 14.25
CA ASN A 219 -7.14 15.82 12.89
C ASN A 219 -6.44 14.49 12.64
N THR A 220 -5.71 13.97 13.64
CA THR A 220 -5.14 12.61 13.58
C THR A 220 -6.23 11.56 13.51
N PHE A 221 -7.36 11.75 14.22
CA PHE A 221 -8.53 10.88 14.14
C PHE A 221 -9.11 10.85 12.72
N ILE A 222 -9.41 12.02 12.14
CA ILE A 222 -9.94 12.17 10.77
C ILE A 222 -8.97 11.55 9.76
N PHE A 223 -7.68 11.89 9.86
CA PHE A 223 -6.65 11.39 8.96
C PHE A 223 -6.57 9.86 8.96
N ARG A 224 -6.58 9.22 10.13
CA ARG A 224 -6.58 7.74 10.22
C ARG A 224 -7.84 7.10 9.65
N LEU A 225 -9.01 7.71 9.85
CA LEU A 225 -10.23 7.23 9.20
C LEU A 225 -10.13 7.30 7.67
N ILE A 226 -9.53 8.35 7.11
CA ILE A 226 -9.28 8.45 5.67
C ILE A 226 -8.32 7.36 5.20
N LEU A 227 -7.26 7.07 5.95
CA LEU A 227 -6.34 5.98 5.62
C LEU A 227 -7.04 4.62 5.65
N SER A 228 -7.82 4.34 6.70
CA SER A 228 -8.63 3.11 6.82
C SER A 228 -9.65 2.99 5.70
N LEU A 229 -10.30 4.09 5.31
CA LEU A 229 -11.25 4.11 4.19
C LEU A 229 -10.58 3.65 2.91
N GLN A 230 -9.40 4.19 2.59
CA GLN A 230 -8.69 3.82 1.38
C GLN A 230 -8.27 2.33 1.38
N GLU A 231 -7.78 1.80 2.51
CA GLU A 231 -7.47 0.36 2.63
C GLU A 231 -8.72 -0.51 2.41
N ILE A 232 -9.87 -0.12 2.94
CA ILE A 232 -11.16 -0.82 2.70
C ILE A 232 -11.52 -0.75 1.22
N SER A 233 -11.43 0.43 0.60
CA SER A 233 -11.71 0.61 -0.82
C SER A 233 -10.80 -0.23 -1.71
N ASP A 234 -9.53 -0.41 -1.34
CA ASP A 234 -8.61 -1.27 -2.07
C ASP A 234 -8.98 -2.76 -1.97
N VAL A 235 -9.46 -3.23 -0.81
CA VAL A 235 -9.96 -4.60 -0.65
C VAL A 235 -11.18 -4.84 -1.55
N ILE A 236 -12.11 -3.89 -1.58
CA ILE A 236 -13.29 -3.94 -2.46
C ILE A 236 -12.84 -3.95 -3.92
N TRP A 237 -11.88 -3.08 -4.28
CA TRP A 237 -11.35 -3.01 -5.64
C TRP A 237 -10.67 -4.32 -6.08
N LEU A 238 -9.88 -4.95 -5.20
CA LEU A 238 -9.25 -6.25 -5.47
C LEU A 238 -10.29 -7.34 -5.76
N ARG A 239 -11.47 -7.29 -5.11
CA ARG A 239 -12.56 -8.21 -5.41
C ARG A 239 -13.23 -7.85 -6.75
N ASP A 240 -13.78 -6.65 -6.84
CA ASP A 240 -14.74 -6.26 -7.89
C ASP A 240 -14.09 -5.91 -9.22
N ARG A 241 -12.85 -5.41 -9.17
CA ARG A 241 -12.15 -4.87 -10.33
C ARG A 241 -10.94 -5.70 -10.74
N TYR A 242 -10.38 -6.49 -9.82
CA TYR A 242 -9.34 -7.48 -10.14
C TYR A 242 -9.95 -8.87 -10.34
N ILE A 243 -10.35 -9.56 -9.27
CA ILE A 243 -10.76 -10.97 -9.33
C ILE A 243 -11.97 -11.21 -10.23
N GLU A 244 -13.03 -10.44 -10.07
CA GLU A 244 -14.27 -10.62 -10.86
C GLU A 244 -14.10 -10.33 -12.35
N ARG A 245 -13.01 -9.64 -12.74
CA ARG A 245 -12.71 -9.32 -14.15
C ARG A 245 -11.77 -10.30 -14.84
N LEU A 246 -11.21 -11.28 -14.11
CA LEU A 246 -10.41 -12.35 -14.71
C LEU A 246 -11.33 -13.39 -15.34
N ASN A 247 -11.04 -13.83 -16.57
CA ASN A 247 -11.77 -14.95 -17.18
C ASN A 247 -11.34 -16.29 -16.55
N GLN A 248 -10.08 -16.41 -16.11
CA GLN A 248 -9.52 -17.60 -15.48
C GLN A 248 -8.75 -17.24 -14.22
N VAL A 249 -9.45 -17.27 -13.08
CA VAL A 249 -8.85 -17.09 -11.77
C VAL A 249 -7.91 -18.26 -11.45
N ALA A 250 -6.61 -17.98 -11.29
CA ALA A 250 -5.62 -18.97 -10.89
C ALA A 250 -5.34 -18.91 -9.38
N PHE A 251 -4.61 -19.92 -8.88
CA PHE A 251 -4.17 -19.97 -7.47
C PHE A 251 -3.46 -18.68 -7.04
N LEU A 252 -2.51 -18.18 -7.84
CA LEU A 252 -1.75 -16.96 -7.52
C LEU A 252 -2.66 -15.73 -7.36
N ASP A 253 -3.78 -15.65 -8.08
CA ASP A 253 -4.72 -14.53 -7.98
C ASP A 253 -5.46 -14.55 -6.64
N LEU A 254 -5.96 -15.72 -6.25
CA LEU A 254 -6.61 -15.91 -4.95
C LEU A 254 -5.61 -15.74 -3.80
N TYR A 255 -4.38 -16.23 -3.99
CA TYR A 255 -3.30 -16.10 -3.01
C TYR A 255 -2.96 -14.63 -2.73
N ILE A 256 -2.69 -13.84 -3.78
CA ILE A 256 -2.34 -12.43 -3.58
C ILE A 256 -3.53 -11.63 -3.06
N MET A 257 -4.76 -11.94 -3.48
CA MET A 257 -5.97 -11.32 -2.93
C MET A 257 -6.05 -11.56 -1.42
N LEU A 258 -5.87 -12.81 -0.97
CA LEU A 258 -5.88 -13.15 0.44
C LEU A 258 -4.77 -12.43 1.20
N LYS A 259 -3.52 -12.53 0.71
CA LYS A 259 -2.34 -11.90 1.33
C LYS A 259 -2.54 -10.39 1.53
N LEU A 260 -2.95 -9.69 0.47
CA LEU A 260 -3.19 -8.25 0.53
C LEU A 260 -4.38 -7.92 1.42
N THR A 261 -5.48 -8.67 1.35
CA THR A 261 -6.63 -8.46 2.24
C THR A 261 -6.23 -8.59 3.71
N THR A 262 -5.38 -9.56 4.06
CA THR A 262 -4.86 -9.72 5.41
C THR A 262 -4.03 -8.50 5.84
N LEU A 263 -3.03 -8.09 5.04
CA LEU A 263 -2.21 -6.91 5.35
C LEU A 263 -3.06 -5.65 5.54
N LYS A 264 -4.05 -5.45 4.68
CA LYS A 264 -4.97 -4.31 4.75
C LYS A 264 -5.86 -4.35 5.99
N THR A 265 -6.38 -5.53 6.32
CA THR A 265 -7.18 -5.73 7.53
C THR A 265 -6.37 -5.43 8.78
N ASP A 266 -5.12 -5.89 8.84
CA ASP A 266 -4.22 -5.59 9.96
C ASP A 266 -4.00 -4.08 10.11
N GLU A 267 -3.73 -3.36 9.02
CA GLU A 267 -3.59 -1.89 9.03
C GLU A 267 -4.88 -1.17 9.46
N ILE A 268 -6.04 -1.62 9.01
CA ILE A 268 -7.34 -1.07 9.43
C ILE A 268 -7.53 -1.27 10.93
N MET A 269 -7.27 -2.48 11.43
CA MET A 269 -7.42 -2.82 12.85
C MET A 269 -6.42 -2.03 13.71
N ASP A 270 -5.17 -1.92 13.29
CA ASP A 270 -4.16 -1.12 13.97
C ASP A 270 -4.54 0.37 14.01
N ASN A 271 -5.13 0.90 12.93
CA ASN A 271 -5.65 2.26 12.90
C ASN A 271 -6.80 2.46 13.91
N LEU A 272 -7.75 1.53 13.96
CA LEU A 272 -8.88 1.59 14.89
C LEU A 272 -8.44 1.44 16.36
N LEU A 273 -7.50 0.53 16.65
CA LEU A 273 -6.91 0.37 17.98
C LEU A 273 -6.13 1.62 18.40
N ASN A 274 -5.36 2.22 17.49
CA ASN A 274 -4.66 3.47 17.74
C ASN A 274 -5.63 4.62 18.03
N ILE A 275 -6.70 4.74 17.25
CA ILE A 275 -7.76 5.73 17.48
C ILE A 275 -8.36 5.53 18.88
N LYS A 276 -8.75 4.30 19.23
CA LYS A 276 -9.30 3.98 20.57
C LYS A 276 -8.31 4.33 21.69
N GLN A 277 -7.03 4.10 21.49
CA GLN A 277 -6.00 4.36 22.50
C GLN A 277 -5.69 5.85 22.66
N HIS A 278 -5.62 6.61 21.57
CA HIS A 278 -5.06 7.96 21.54
C HIS A 278 -6.08 9.09 21.33
N SER A 279 -7.28 8.77 20.85
CA SER A 279 -8.39 9.70 20.60
C SER A 279 -9.67 9.18 21.27
N LYS A 280 -9.58 8.80 22.56
CA LYS A 280 -10.64 8.08 23.32
C LYS A 280 -12.02 8.72 23.24
N GLU A 281 -12.11 10.02 23.52
CA GLU A 281 -13.40 10.74 23.56
C GLU A 281 -14.07 10.69 22.18
N LEU A 282 -13.34 11.04 21.12
CA LEU A 282 -13.80 10.96 19.73
C LEU A 282 -14.19 9.54 19.32
N PHE A 283 -13.40 8.54 19.73
CA PHE A 283 -13.73 7.14 19.46
C PHE A 283 -15.05 6.72 20.10
N TYR A 284 -15.28 7.05 21.37
CA TYR A 284 -16.50 6.65 22.07
C TYR A 284 -17.72 7.45 21.61
N GLU A 285 -17.55 8.71 21.24
CA GLU A 285 -18.60 9.49 20.57
C GLU A 285 -19.02 8.83 19.25
N TRP A 286 -18.06 8.59 18.35
CA TRP A 286 -18.31 7.90 17.08
C TRP A 286 -18.92 6.50 17.27
N ASN A 287 -18.42 5.74 18.24
CA ASN A 287 -18.96 4.42 18.56
C ASN A 287 -20.41 4.48 19.07
N ASN A 288 -20.76 5.49 19.86
CA ASN A 288 -22.13 5.67 20.37
C ASN A 288 -23.10 6.03 19.23
N GLU A 289 -22.69 6.89 18.29
CA GLU A 289 -23.47 7.20 17.09
C GLU A 289 -23.74 5.96 16.21
N ARG A 290 -22.86 4.96 16.30
CA ARG A 290 -22.95 3.68 15.59
C ARG A 290 -23.45 2.54 16.48
N ASN A 291 -24.20 2.84 17.55
CA ASN A 291 -24.81 1.85 18.44
C ASN A 291 -23.83 0.77 18.97
N GLY A 292 -22.55 1.13 19.15
CA GLY A 292 -21.53 0.22 19.67
C GLY A 292 -20.88 -0.70 18.62
N GLU A 293 -21.23 -0.58 17.34
CA GLU A 293 -20.72 -1.47 16.28
C GLU A 293 -19.20 -1.36 16.12
N ILE A 294 -18.62 -0.16 16.21
CA ILE A 294 -17.19 0.06 16.03
C ILE A 294 -16.38 -0.69 17.09
N GLU A 295 -16.76 -0.56 18.36
CA GLU A 295 -16.10 -1.28 19.44
C GLU A 295 -16.33 -2.79 19.34
N SER A 296 -17.47 -3.23 18.81
CA SER A 296 -17.75 -4.65 18.59
C SER A 296 -16.78 -5.30 17.60
N LEU A 297 -16.36 -4.56 16.56
CA LEU A 297 -15.35 -5.03 15.59
C LEU A 297 -14.00 -5.29 16.26
N LEU A 298 -13.68 -4.53 17.31
CA LEU A 298 -12.45 -4.67 18.08
C LEU A 298 -12.54 -5.75 19.18
N LYS A 299 -13.72 -6.30 19.45
CA LYS A 299 -13.97 -7.22 20.58
C LYS A 299 -13.71 -8.70 20.27
N LYS A 300 -13.06 -9.02 19.15
CA LYS A 300 -12.60 -10.38 18.84
C LYS A 300 -11.27 -10.37 18.10
N ILE A 301 -10.19 -10.59 18.85
CA ILE A 301 -9.11 -11.51 18.49
C ILE A 301 -8.80 -12.29 19.77
#